data_AF-A0A9Q1EH82-F1
#
_entry.id   AF-A0A9Q1EH82-F1
#
_cell.length_a   1.000
_cell.length_b   1.000
_cell.length_c   1.000
_cell.angle_alpha   90.00
_cell.angle_beta   90.00
_cell.angle_gamma   90.00
#
_symmetry.space_group_name_H-M   'P 1'
#
loop_
_entity.id
_entity.type
_entity.pdbx_description
1 polymer ?
#
loop_
_entity_poly.entity_id
_entity_poly.type
_entity_poly.pdbx_seq_one_letter_code
_entity_poly.pdbx_strand_id
1 'polypeptide(L)'
;MENAFSFAKSYRVSSNPPLSSEFQQHVRSLPQEYNPSTRHLYERFINTYGTHYIQQVRLGGRLTRLTSIRTCLATVNSHSASEVKDCLNTGLSVGLGFLEASATTSQCKSLLENHDSQTGSQLSYLNHVTEVLGGQKWLGEVSLFKNDSVTFRSWLTSLKDAPDIVSYSLFPVHELVPDAVVGGNVKTAVKHYLRENSIEKDGPAQQCFGQPNLSSECCPLQPMRGRLQVTVRNAWGLDGDFWNKPDPYVKFWYGPHFHQTHYIKSEDNPHWNSVYNLGHVEAYHELIFEVWDKDLNFDDHLGTCRTRLQEGSHTGSCNMRKGGFAYSYTLTCDTQLSGYQCAKYKPAPH
;
A
#
# COMPACT_ATOMS: atom_id res chain seq x y z
N MET A 1 0.36 -9.20 -12.52
CA MET A 1 -0.62 -10.06 -13.21
C MET A 1 0.18 -10.98 -14.08
N GLU A 2 0.19 -12.24 -13.68
CA GLU A 2 0.99 -13.28 -14.30
C GLU A 2 0.03 -14.23 -15.02
N ASN A 3 0.32 -14.58 -16.28
CA ASN A 3 -0.60 -15.35 -17.12
C ASN A 3 0.10 -16.52 -17.81
N ALA A 4 -0.60 -17.66 -17.93
CA ALA A 4 -0.24 -18.75 -18.83
C ALA A 4 -1.47 -19.13 -19.67
N PHE A 5 -1.26 -19.33 -20.98
CA PHE A 5 -2.32 -19.63 -21.94
C PHE A 5 -1.99 -20.89 -22.74
N SER A 6 -3.03 -21.66 -23.06
CA SER A 6 -2.96 -22.71 -24.07
C SER A 6 -4.19 -22.60 -24.96
N PHE A 7 -3.99 -22.51 -26.29
CA PHE A 7 -5.07 -22.41 -27.26
C PHE A 7 -5.34 -23.78 -27.88
N ALA A 8 -6.61 -24.20 -27.87
CA ALA A 8 -7.03 -25.46 -28.47
C ALA A 8 -7.74 -25.24 -29.82
N LYS A 9 -8.75 -24.35 -29.86
CA LYS A 9 -9.63 -24.16 -31.03
C LYS A 9 -10.13 -22.72 -31.13
N SER A 10 -10.53 -22.29 -32.32
CA SER A 10 -11.23 -21.01 -32.52
C SER A 10 -12.48 -21.22 -33.35
N TYR A 11 -13.56 -20.57 -32.93
CA TYR A 11 -14.86 -20.60 -33.60
C TYR A 11 -15.37 -19.18 -33.81
N ARG A 12 -16.11 -18.98 -34.89
CA ARG A 12 -16.82 -17.73 -35.15
C ARG A 12 -18.25 -18.00 -35.56
N VAL A 13 -19.12 -17.07 -35.20
CA VAL A 13 -20.50 -17.02 -35.65
C VAL A 13 -20.53 -16.51 -37.11
N SER A 14 -21.56 -16.90 -37.87
CA SER A 14 -21.82 -16.38 -39.22
C SER A 14 -21.95 -14.85 -39.19
N SER A 15 -21.62 -14.18 -40.30
CA SER A 15 -21.77 -12.73 -40.44
C SER A 15 -23.22 -12.27 -40.33
N ASN A 16 -24.18 -13.14 -40.65
CA ASN A 16 -25.60 -12.93 -40.41
C ASN A 16 -26.16 -14.12 -39.62
N PRO A 17 -26.06 -14.11 -38.28
CA PRO A 17 -26.53 -15.22 -37.46
C PRO A 17 -28.05 -15.29 -37.42
N PRO A 18 -28.64 -16.51 -37.39
CA PRO A 18 -30.05 -16.64 -37.06
C PRO A 18 -30.30 -16.13 -35.63
N LEU A 19 -31.24 -15.20 -35.48
CA LEU A 19 -31.61 -14.63 -34.19
C LEU A 19 -32.59 -15.55 -33.46
N SER A 20 -32.48 -15.68 -32.14
CA SER A 20 -33.45 -16.45 -31.35
C SER A 20 -34.85 -15.81 -31.43
N SER A 21 -35.89 -16.64 -31.31
CA SER A 21 -37.29 -16.18 -31.32
C SER A 21 -37.57 -15.16 -30.22
N GLU A 22 -37.01 -15.39 -29.04
CA GLU A 22 -37.10 -14.48 -27.89
C GLU A 22 -36.46 -13.12 -28.17
N PHE A 23 -35.24 -13.09 -28.71
CA PHE A 23 -34.57 -11.84 -29.07
C PHE A 23 -35.38 -11.05 -30.10
N GLN A 24 -35.88 -11.72 -31.14
CA GLN A 24 -36.73 -11.07 -32.14
C GLN A 24 -38.01 -10.49 -31.53
N GLN A 25 -38.63 -11.19 -30.56
CA GLN A 25 -39.83 -10.72 -29.89
C GLN A 25 -39.54 -9.48 -29.03
N HIS A 26 -38.44 -9.46 -28.29
CA HIS A 26 -38.03 -8.30 -27.49
C HIS A 26 -37.61 -7.11 -28.36
N VAL A 27 -36.97 -7.34 -29.51
CA VAL A 27 -36.69 -6.25 -30.46
C VAL A 27 -37.99 -5.62 -30.97
N ARG A 28 -39.01 -6.44 -31.29
CA ARG A 28 -40.32 -5.94 -31.76
C ARG A 28 -41.11 -5.18 -30.70
N SER A 29 -40.85 -5.41 -29.41
CA SER A 29 -41.54 -4.72 -28.31
C SER A 29 -40.86 -3.41 -27.91
N LEU A 30 -39.67 -3.09 -28.43
CA LEU A 30 -39.00 -1.83 -28.17
C LEU A 30 -39.74 -0.65 -28.85
N PRO A 31 -39.94 0.48 -28.16
CA PRO A 31 -40.56 1.66 -28.74
C PRO A 31 -39.73 2.26 -29.89
N GLN A 32 -40.36 2.91 -30.86
CA GLN A 32 -39.67 3.59 -31.97
C GLN A 32 -38.90 4.85 -31.53
N GLU A 33 -39.10 5.33 -30.30
CA GLU A 33 -38.41 6.48 -29.73
C GLU A 33 -37.58 6.08 -28.49
N TYR A 34 -36.39 6.66 -28.36
CA TYR A 34 -35.58 6.61 -27.13
C TYR A 34 -35.58 7.97 -26.44
N ASN A 35 -36.36 8.09 -25.36
CA ASN A 35 -36.55 9.30 -24.57
C ASN A 35 -36.69 8.94 -23.07
N PRO A 36 -36.77 9.90 -22.14
CA PRO A 36 -36.84 9.60 -20.70
C PRO A 36 -37.99 8.65 -20.30
N SER A 37 -39.12 8.68 -21.01
CA SER A 37 -40.26 7.79 -20.72
C SER A 37 -40.03 6.35 -21.20
N THR A 38 -39.31 6.16 -22.30
CA THR A 38 -39.06 4.83 -22.90
C THR A 38 -37.73 4.21 -22.48
N ARG A 39 -36.85 4.99 -21.84
CA ARG A 39 -35.48 4.61 -21.44
C ARG A 39 -35.40 3.27 -20.71
N HIS A 40 -36.28 3.03 -19.75
CA HIS A 40 -36.29 1.81 -18.93
C HIS A 40 -36.50 0.51 -19.75
N LEU A 41 -37.20 0.59 -20.89
CA LEU A 41 -37.42 -0.56 -21.78
C LEU A 41 -36.13 -0.95 -22.51
N TYR A 42 -35.36 0.05 -22.94
CA TYR A 42 -34.04 -0.15 -23.54
C TYR A 42 -33.01 -0.64 -22.52
N GLU A 43 -33.04 -0.12 -21.30
CA GLU A 43 -32.18 -0.62 -20.21
C GLU A 43 -32.48 -2.08 -19.89
N ARG A 44 -33.75 -2.47 -19.82
CA ARG A 44 -34.14 -3.87 -19.65
C ARG A 44 -33.58 -4.75 -20.78
N PHE A 45 -33.68 -4.30 -22.03
CA PHE A 45 -33.10 -5.01 -23.17
C PHE A 45 -31.58 -5.19 -23.03
N ILE A 46 -30.85 -4.13 -22.65
CA ILE A 46 -29.40 -4.17 -22.42
C ILE A 46 -29.05 -5.09 -21.25
N ASN A 47 -29.82 -5.07 -20.16
CA ASN A 47 -29.57 -5.93 -19.00
C ASN A 47 -29.82 -7.41 -19.32
N THR A 48 -30.74 -7.72 -20.25
CA THR A 48 -31.03 -9.10 -20.68
C THR A 48 -30.02 -9.62 -21.70
N TYR A 49 -29.67 -8.84 -22.72
CA TYR A 49 -28.85 -9.30 -23.85
C TYR A 49 -27.41 -8.78 -23.84
N GLY A 50 -27.07 -7.90 -22.91
CA GLY A 50 -25.80 -7.20 -22.85
C GLY A 50 -25.71 -6.04 -23.84
N THR A 51 -24.55 -5.38 -23.83
CA THR A 51 -24.22 -4.31 -24.79
C THR A 51 -23.63 -4.85 -26.10
N HIS A 52 -23.10 -6.07 -26.05
CA HIS A 52 -22.41 -6.75 -27.13
C HIS A 52 -22.75 -8.24 -27.12
N TYR A 53 -22.57 -8.88 -28.27
CA TYR A 53 -22.56 -10.33 -28.38
C TYR A 53 -21.16 -10.83 -28.76
N ILE A 54 -20.87 -12.07 -28.38
CA ILE A 54 -19.61 -12.73 -28.73
C ILE A 54 -19.71 -13.24 -30.17
N GLN A 55 -18.90 -12.69 -31.08
CA GLN A 55 -18.88 -13.14 -32.48
C GLN A 55 -17.80 -14.19 -32.72
N GLN A 56 -16.66 -14.08 -32.05
CA GLN A 56 -15.55 -15.02 -32.16
C GLN A 56 -15.03 -15.39 -30.78
N VAL A 57 -14.70 -16.66 -30.60
CA VAL A 57 -14.04 -17.19 -29.40
C VAL A 57 -12.75 -17.91 -29.75
N ARG A 58 -11.80 -17.87 -28.82
CA ARG A 58 -10.70 -18.83 -28.74
C ARG A 58 -10.91 -19.66 -27.48
N LEU A 59 -11.00 -20.97 -27.67
CA LEU A 59 -11.16 -21.94 -26.60
C LEU A 59 -9.81 -22.52 -26.20
N GLY A 60 -9.63 -22.78 -24.91
CA GLY A 60 -8.39 -23.29 -24.37
C GLY A 60 -8.37 -23.31 -22.84
N GLY A 61 -7.21 -23.03 -22.27
CA GLY A 61 -7.03 -22.85 -20.82
C GLY A 61 -6.29 -21.57 -20.50
N ARG A 62 -6.66 -20.91 -19.40
CA ARG A 62 -6.01 -19.69 -18.90
C ARG A 62 -5.81 -19.78 -17.40
N LEU A 63 -4.57 -19.67 -16.96
CA LEU A 63 -4.21 -19.40 -15.57
C LEU A 63 -3.87 -17.92 -15.45
N THR A 64 -4.55 -17.22 -14.55
CA THR A 64 -4.26 -15.83 -14.20
C THR A 64 -4.04 -15.72 -12.69
N ARG A 65 -2.87 -15.23 -12.29
CA ARG A 65 -2.60 -14.86 -10.89
C ARG A 65 -2.52 -13.34 -10.78
N LEU A 66 -3.37 -12.78 -9.92
CA LEU A 66 -3.40 -11.36 -9.59
C LEU A 66 -2.86 -11.17 -8.17
N THR A 67 -1.69 -10.57 -8.08
CA THR A 67 -1.05 -10.28 -6.79
C THR A 67 -1.17 -8.80 -6.44
N SER A 68 -1.80 -8.49 -5.32
CA SER A 68 -1.80 -7.15 -4.72
C SER A 68 -0.57 -7.00 -3.82
N ILE A 69 0.14 -5.89 -3.98
CA ILE A 69 1.36 -5.57 -3.24
C ILE A 69 1.06 -4.43 -2.29
N ARG A 70 1.42 -4.58 -1.02
CA ARG A 70 1.50 -3.46 -0.08
C ARG A 70 2.77 -2.66 -0.39
N THR A 71 2.71 -1.79 -1.38
CA THR A 71 3.87 -1.10 -1.95
C THR A 71 4.78 -0.50 -0.88
N CYS A 72 4.21 0.23 0.08
CA CYS A 72 5.02 0.89 1.08
C CYS A 72 5.61 -0.04 2.15
N LEU A 73 4.93 -1.14 2.48
CA LEU A 73 5.54 -2.18 3.32
C LEU A 73 6.71 -2.86 2.59
N ALA A 74 6.58 -3.08 1.28
CA ALA A 74 7.68 -3.59 0.45
C ALA A 74 8.85 -2.57 0.41
N THR A 75 8.57 -1.28 0.23
CA THR A 75 9.59 -0.21 0.22
C THR A 75 10.37 -0.15 1.53
N VAL A 76 9.70 -0.22 2.69
CA VAL A 76 10.38 -0.26 4.00
C VAL A 76 11.25 -1.52 4.14
N ASN A 77 10.87 -2.62 3.50
CA ASN A 77 11.69 -3.84 3.40
C ASN A 77 12.74 -3.77 2.27
N SER A 78 13.02 -2.59 1.72
CA SER A 78 14.00 -2.38 0.65
C SER A 78 13.66 -3.13 -0.65
N HIS A 79 12.37 -3.24 -0.98
CA HIS A 79 11.89 -3.83 -2.23
C HIS A 79 11.02 -2.84 -3.00
N SER A 80 11.35 -2.64 -4.27
CA SER A 80 10.52 -1.89 -5.22
C SER A 80 9.36 -2.75 -5.73
N ALA A 81 8.28 -2.09 -6.17
CA ALA A 81 7.16 -2.79 -6.80
C ALA A 81 7.57 -3.56 -8.08
N SER A 82 8.56 -3.04 -8.81
CA SER A 82 9.14 -3.71 -9.98
C SER A 82 9.88 -5.00 -9.61
N GLU A 83 10.73 -4.97 -8.58
CA GLU A 83 11.45 -6.16 -8.12
C GLU A 83 10.49 -7.24 -7.63
N VAL A 84 9.46 -6.84 -6.86
CA VAL A 84 8.41 -7.76 -6.42
C VAL A 84 7.73 -8.42 -7.62
N LYS A 85 7.35 -7.64 -8.64
CA LYS A 85 6.73 -8.15 -9.86
C LYS A 85 7.65 -9.12 -10.60
N ASP A 86 8.92 -8.80 -10.75
CA ASP A 86 9.87 -9.63 -11.49
C ASP A 86 10.18 -10.95 -10.76
N CYS A 87 10.29 -10.90 -9.43
CA CYS A 87 10.42 -12.10 -8.60
C CYS A 87 9.16 -12.99 -8.68
N LEU A 88 7.95 -12.41 -8.68
CA LEU A 88 6.71 -13.17 -8.82
C LEU A 88 6.60 -13.85 -10.19
N ASN A 89 6.94 -13.15 -11.28
CA ASN A 89 6.97 -13.70 -12.63
C ASN A 89 7.96 -14.87 -12.75
N THR A 90 9.18 -14.66 -12.22
CA THR A 90 10.22 -15.69 -12.22
C THR A 90 9.78 -16.89 -11.39
N GLY A 91 9.28 -16.66 -10.17
CA GLY A 91 8.80 -17.71 -9.28
C GLY A 91 7.66 -18.53 -9.87
N LEU A 92 6.67 -17.88 -10.50
CA LEU A 92 5.58 -18.58 -11.17
C LEU A 92 6.11 -19.42 -12.35
N SER A 93 7.05 -18.88 -13.13
CA SER A 93 7.65 -19.60 -14.25
C SER A 93 8.43 -20.84 -13.79
N VAL A 94 9.12 -20.76 -12.64
CA VAL A 94 9.77 -21.91 -12.00
C VAL A 94 8.73 -22.94 -11.55
N GLY A 95 7.66 -22.49 -10.87
CA GLY A 95 6.56 -23.34 -10.41
C GLY A 95 5.89 -24.12 -11.53
N LEU A 96 5.62 -23.45 -12.64
CA LEU A 96 5.03 -24.04 -13.85
C LEU A 96 6.03 -24.88 -14.65
N GLY A 97 7.31 -24.91 -14.26
CA GLY A 97 8.35 -25.71 -14.89
C GLY A 97 8.80 -25.17 -16.24
N PHE A 98 8.60 -23.88 -16.49
CA PHE A 98 9.14 -23.16 -17.65
C PHE A 98 10.60 -22.72 -17.43
N LEU A 99 10.98 -22.52 -16.17
CA LEU A 99 12.35 -22.19 -15.76
C LEU A 99 12.86 -23.19 -14.71
N GLU A 100 14.18 -23.30 -14.61
CA GLU A 100 14.83 -24.05 -13.55
C GLU A 100 14.83 -23.28 -12.22
N ALA A 101 14.89 -23.99 -11.10
CA ALA A 101 14.94 -23.38 -9.76
C ALA A 101 16.19 -22.51 -9.51
N SER A 102 17.23 -22.65 -10.35
CA SER A 102 18.43 -21.81 -10.38
C SER A 102 18.16 -20.38 -10.88
N ALA A 103 17.07 -20.16 -11.61
CA ALA A 103 16.68 -18.84 -12.12
C ALA A 103 16.22 -17.87 -11.00
N THR A 104 15.76 -18.40 -9.86
CA THR A 104 15.34 -17.58 -8.72
C THR A 104 16.54 -17.20 -7.86
N THR A 105 16.88 -15.91 -7.85
CA THR A 105 17.96 -15.35 -7.02
C THR A 105 17.67 -15.50 -5.53
N SER A 106 18.70 -15.43 -4.68
CA SER A 106 18.54 -15.45 -3.21
C SER A 106 17.66 -14.30 -2.71
N GLN A 107 17.79 -13.12 -3.32
CA GLN A 107 16.93 -11.96 -3.05
C GLN A 107 15.47 -12.26 -3.35
N CYS A 108 15.17 -12.83 -4.53
CA CYS A 108 13.80 -13.22 -4.85
C CYS A 108 13.27 -14.33 -3.94
N LYS A 109 14.10 -15.28 -3.49
CA LYS A 109 13.67 -16.30 -2.52
C LYS A 109 13.22 -15.65 -1.22
N SER A 110 14.01 -14.74 -0.66
CA SER A 110 13.65 -14.02 0.57
C SER A 110 12.40 -13.15 0.40
N LEU A 111 12.24 -12.51 -0.76
CA LEU A 111 11.03 -11.74 -1.07
C LEU A 111 9.79 -12.64 -1.26
N LEU A 112 9.94 -13.81 -1.85
CA LEU A 112 8.78 -14.70 -2.07
C LEU A 112 8.35 -15.43 -0.79
N GLU A 113 9.20 -15.47 0.26
CA GLU A 113 8.82 -15.95 1.60
C GLU A 113 7.73 -15.08 2.25
N ASN A 114 7.53 -13.85 1.76
CA ASN A 114 6.40 -12.99 2.12
C ASN A 114 6.36 -12.58 3.60
N HIS A 115 7.53 -12.40 4.23
CA HIS A 115 7.68 -12.06 5.65
C HIS A 115 8.35 -10.67 5.86
N ASP A 116 7.81 -9.83 6.74
CA ASP A 116 8.39 -8.53 7.11
C ASP A 116 9.59 -8.72 8.06
N SER A 117 10.75 -8.20 7.67
CA SER A 117 11.98 -8.27 8.48
C SER A 117 12.31 -6.95 9.19
N GLN A 118 11.67 -5.84 8.80
CA GLN A 118 12.10 -4.49 9.21
C GLN A 118 11.19 -3.85 10.26
N THR A 119 9.88 -4.10 10.23
CA THR A 119 8.93 -3.40 11.13
C THR A 119 8.30 -4.28 12.21
N GLY A 120 8.65 -5.58 12.23
CA GLY A 120 8.04 -6.57 13.14
C GLY A 120 6.55 -6.78 12.91
N SER A 121 6.04 -6.39 11.73
CA SER A 121 4.66 -6.59 11.31
C SER A 121 4.40 -8.06 11.00
N GLN A 122 3.29 -8.60 11.50
CA GLN A 122 2.84 -9.96 11.14
C GLN A 122 2.17 -10.01 9.75
N LEU A 123 2.09 -8.87 9.06
CA LEU A 123 1.38 -8.76 7.79
C LEU A 123 2.29 -9.19 6.65
N SER A 124 1.76 -10.06 5.78
CA SER A 124 2.34 -10.30 4.46
C SER A 124 2.26 -9.05 3.58
N TYR A 125 3.25 -8.86 2.71
CA TYR A 125 3.21 -7.80 1.70
C TYR A 125 2.49 -8.22 0.43
N LEU A 126 2.31 -9.51 0.19
CA LEU A 126 1.65 -10.08 -0.98
C LEU A 126 0.36 -10.80 -0.62
N ASN A 127 -0.68 -10.52 -1.39
CA ASN A 127 -1.92 -11.29 -1.41
C ASN A 127 -2.26 -11.63 -2.85
N HIS A 128 -2.57 -12.89 -3.14
CA HIS A 128 -2.80 -13.37 -4.50
C HIS A 128 -4.21 -13.93 -4.65
N VAL A 129 -4.80 -13.67 -5.81
CA VAL A 129 -6.03 -14.31 -6.27
C VAL A 129 -5.69 -15.05 -7.55
N THR A 130 -6.03 -16.34 -7.60
CA THR A 130 -5.76 -17.19 -8.77
C THR A 130 -7.08 -17.56 -9.44
N GLU A 131 -7.17 -17.31 -10.74
CA GLU A 131 -8.26 -17.74 -11.61
C GLU A 131 -7.73 -18.78 -12.61
N VAL A 132 -8.44 -19.89 -12.74
CA VAL A 132 -8.15 -20.94 -13.73
C VAL A 132 -9.41 -21.16 -14.58
N LEU A 133 -9.28 -20.98 -15.89
CA LEU A 133 -10.33 -21.25 -16.87
C LEU A 133 -9.97 -22.46 -17.73
N GLY A 134 -10.97 -23.29 -18.03
CA GLY A 134 -10.82 -24.52 -18.80
C GLY A 134 -10.09 -25.64 -18.06
N GLY A 135 -10.20 -26.84 -18.61
CA GLY A 135 -9.63 -28.07 -18.08
C GLY A 135 -10.45 -28.68 -16.94
N GLN A 136 -9.95 -29.77 -16.40
CA GLN A 136 -10.44 -30.32 -15.14
C GLN A 136 -10.10 -29.37 -13.99
N LYS A 137 -10.91 -29.42 -12.92
CA LYS A 137 -10.76 -28.52 -11.76
C LYS A 137 -9.36 -28.61 -11.16
N TRP A 138 -8.55 -27.61 -11.45
CA TRP A 138 -7.25 -27.35 -10.86
C TRP A 138 -7.31 -25.97 -10.18
N LEU A 139 -6.81 -25.88 -8.95
CA LEU A 139 -6.87 -24.66 -8.15
C LEU A 139 -5.82 -23.62 -8.55
N GLY A 140 -4.90 -23.95 -9.46
CA GLY A 140 -3.81 -23.04 -9.85
C GLY A 140 -2.73 -22.88 -8.77
N GLU A 141 -2.69 -23.82 -7.81
CA GLU A 141 -1.67 -23.86 -6.76
C GLU A 141 -0.37 -24.42 -7.31
N VAL A 142 0.70 -23.61 -7.21
CA VAL A 142 2.07 -23.98 -7.59
C VAL A 142 3.07 -23.30 -6.66
N SER A 143 4.16 -24.00 -6.34
CA SER A 143 5.29 -23.41 -5.63
C SER A 143 5.98 -22.31 -6.47
N LEU A 144 6.42 -21.23 -5.83
CA LEU A 144 7.24 -20.19 -6.47
C LEU A 144 8.76 -20.43 -6.34
N PHE A 145 9.15 -21.52 -5.70
CA PHE A 145 10.55 -21.80 -5.33
C PHE A 145 11.14 -23.05 -5.98
N LYS A 146 10.28 -23.96 -6.42
CA LYS A 146 10.65 -25.24 -7.03
C LYS A 146 9.69 -25.58 -8.15
N ASN A 147 10.15 -26.45 -9.04
CA ASN A 147 9.30 -27.02 -10.07
C ASN A 147 8.17 -27.82 -9.44
N ASP A 148 6.93 -27.37 -9.67
CA ASP A 148 5.69 -27.97 -9.19
C ASP A 148 4.71 -28.19 -10.35
N SER A 149 5.28 -28.42 -11.54
CA SER A 149 4.54 -28.39 -12.81
C SER A 149 3.69 -29.62 -13.07
N VAL A 150 3.69 -30.63 -12.19
CA VAL A 150 2.97 -31.90 -12.42
C VAL A 150 1.47 -31.67 -12.56
N THR A 151 0.88 -30.91 -11.63
CA THR A 151 -0.55 -30.59 -11.64
C THR A 151 -0.91 -29.67 -12.82
N PHE A 152 -0.04 -28.70 -13.12
CA PHE A 152 -0.17 -27.84 -14.30
C PHE A 152 -0.17 -28.64 -15.61
N ARG A 153 0.74 -29.61 -15.77
CA ARG A 153 0.80 -30.47 -16.96
C ARG A 153 -0.43 -31.35 -17.09
N SER A 154 -0.93 -31.89 -15.97
CA SER A 154 -2.21 -32.63 -15.96
C SER A 154 -3.40 -31.74 -16.32
N TRP A 155 -3.40 -30.48 -15.90
CA TRP A 155 -4.41 -29.52 -16.31
C TRP A 155 -4.32 -29.23 -17.81
N LEU A 156 -3.11 -29.00 -18.34
CA LEU A 156 -2.89 -28.77 -19.79
C LEU A 156 -3.41 -29.91 -20.66
N THR A 157 -3.20 -31.17 -20.27
CA THR A 157 -3.69 -32.31 -21.06
C THR A 157 -5.21 -32.41 -21.08
N SER A 158 -5.88 -32.02 -19.99
CA SER A 158 -7.34 -32.03 -19.89
C SER A 158 -8.05 -30.99 -20.77
N LEU A 159 -7.33 -29.96 -21.25
CA LEU A 159 -7.88 -28.91 -22.12
C LEU A 159 -8.39 -29.45 -23.47
N LYS A 160 -7.93 -30.62 -23.89
CA LYS A 160 -8.42 -31.26 -25.11
C LYS A 160 -9.92 -31.57 -25.04
N ASP A 161 -10.37 -32.01 -23.86
CA ASP A 161 -11.71 -32.53 -23.65
C ASP A 161 -12.64 -31.50 -22.99
N ALA A 162 -12.08 -30.56 -22.22
CA ALA A 162 -12.83 -29.53 -21.51
C ALA A 162 -12.24 -28.11 -21.67
N PRO A 163 -12.11 -27.56 -22.89
CA PRO A 163 -11.62 -26.19 -23.06
C PRO A 163 -12.69 -25.16 -22.69
N ASP A 164 -12.26 -23.95 -22.31
CA ASP A 164 -13.14 -22.82 -21.99
C ASP A 164 -12.77 -21.57 -22.82
N ILE A 165 -13.62 -20.54 -22.81
CA ILE A 165 -13.40 -19.28 -23.54
C ILE A 165 -12.25 -18.50 -22.86
N VAL A 166 -11.07 -18.51 -23.49
CA VAL A 166 -9.90 -17.79 -22.98
C VAL A 166 -9.77 -16.38 -23.55
N SER A 167 -10.35 -16.14 -24.72
CA SER A 167 -10.46 -14.80 -25.32
C SER A 167 -11.61 -14.76 -26.32
N TYR A 168 -12.18 -13.58 -26.54
CA TYR A 168 -13.33 -13.38 -27.40
C TYR A 168 -13.31 -12.01 -28.08
N SER A 169 -14.02 -11.91 -29.20
CA SER A 169 -14.28 -10.64 -29.90
C SER A 169 -15.76 -10.27 -29.75
N LEU A 170 -16.00 -9.04 -29.33
CA LEU A 170 -17.33 -8.50 -29.08
C LEU A 170 -17.80 -7.65 -30.26
N PHE A 171 -19.07 -7.82 -30.64
CA PHE A 171 -19.74 -7.00 -31.65
C PHE A 171 -20.97 -6.32 -31.04
N PRO A 172 -21.29 -5.07 -31.41
CA PRO A 172 -22.38 -4.33 -30.78
C PRO A 172 -23.73 -5.00 -31.01
N VAL A 173 -24.56 -5.09 -29.96
CA VAL A 173 -25.87 -5.76 -30.06
C VAL A 173 -26.83 -5.06 -31.02
N HIS A 174 -26.68 -3.75 -31.24
CA HIS A 174 -27.53 -2.98 -32.15
C HIS A 174 -27.37 -3.39 -33.62
N GLU A 175 -26.27 -4.03 -34.01
CA GLU A 175 -26.05 -4.55 -35.38
C GLU A 175 -26.93 -5.78 -35.66
N LEU A 176 -27.46 -6.43 -34.61
CA LEU A 176 -28.40 -7.55 -34.74
C LEU A 176 -29.86 -7.10 -34.86
N VAL A 177 -30.14 -5.80 -34.76
CA VAL A 177 -31.50 -5.24 -34.79
C VAL A 177 -31.87 -4.89 -36.24
N PRO A 178 -32.84 -5.58 -36.87
CA PRO A 178 -33.13 -5.36 -38.29
C PRO A 178 -33.79 -4.00 -38.60
N ASP A 179 -34.56 -3.47 -37.65
CA ASP A 179 -35.19 -2.15 -37.77
C ASP A 179 -34.13 -1.07 -37.53
N ALA A 180 -33.88 -0.22 -38.54
CA ALA A 180 -32.82 0.78 -38.48
C ALA A 180 -33.06 1.86 -37.41
N VAL A 181 -34.33 2.21 -37.14
CA VAL A 181 -34.69 3.22 -36.13
C VAL A 181 -34.48 2.63 -34.74
N VAL A 182 -35.04 1.45 -34.48
CA VAL A 182 -34.85 0.76 -33.20
C VAL A 182 -33.37 0.43 -32.98
N GLY A 183 -32.64 0.00 -34.01
CA GLY A 183 -31.20 -0.25 -33.94
C GLY A 183 -30.41 1.01 -33.58
N GLY A 184 -30.75 2.16 -34.18
CA GLY A 184 -30.18 3.46 -33.82
C GLY A 184 -30.44 3.87 -32.37
N ASN A 185 -31.64 3.56 -31.87
CA ASN A 185 -32.02 3.81 -30.49
C ASN A 185 -31.28 2.89 -29.50
N VAL A 186 -31.17 1.58 -29.81
CA VAL A 186 -30.38 0.62 -29.01
C VAL A 186 -28.92 1.06 -28.95
N LYS A 187 -28.34 1.51 -30.07
CA LYS A 187 -26.98 2.08 -30.11
C LYS A 187 -26.83 3.26 -29.15
N THR A 188 -27.80 4.16 -29.13
CA THR A 188 -27.79 5.34 -28.25
C THR A 188 -27.95 4.95 -26.79
N ALA A 189 -28.88 4.05 -26.49
CA ALA A 189 -29.10 3.52 -25.14
C ALA A 189 -27.86 2.81 -24.59
N VAL A 190 -27.17 2.00 -25.40
CA VAL A 190 -25.91 1.35 -25.01
C VAL A 190 -24.83 2.39 -24.71
N LYS A 191 -24.71 3.46 -25.51
CA LYS A 191 -23.75 4.55 -25.23
C LYS A 191 -24.05 5.24 -23.90
N HIS A 192 -25.32 5.49 -23.58
CA HIS A 192 -25.70 6.04 -22.27
C HIS A 192 -25.36 5.07 -21.15
N TYR A 193 -25.75 3.80 -21.27
CA TYR A 193 -25.44 2.76 -20.28
C TYR A 193 -23.93 2.70 -19.98
N LEU A 194 -23.07 2.67 -21.01
CA LEU A 194 -21.62 2.60 -20.83
C LEU A 194 -21.03 3.86 -20.15
N ARG A 195 -21.59 5.04 -20.42
CA ARG A 195 -21.15 6.29 -19.79
C ARG A 195 -21.57 6.38 -18.33
N GLU A 196 -22.79 6.00 -18.01
CA GLU A 196 -23.31 6.06 -16.64
C GLU A 196 -22.68 4.99 -15.74
N ASN A 197 -22.20 3.89 -16.32
CA ASN A 197 -21.47 2.83 -15.61
C ASN A 197 -19.94 2.97 -15.73
N SER A 198 -19.42 4.07 -16.26
CA SER A 198 -17.97 4.27 -16.32
C SER A 198 -17.44 4.60 -14.93
N ILE A 199 -16.39 3.89 -14.51
CA ILE A 199 -15.64 4.22 -13.29
C ILE A 199 -14.71 5.40 -13.64
N GLU A 200 -14.92 6.55 -12.99
CA GLU A 200 -14.00 7.67 -13.08
C GLU A 200 -12.63 7.23 -12.55
N LYS A 201 -11.56 7.63 -13.24
CA LYS A 201 -10.22 7.43 -12.67
C LYS A 201 -10.10 8.33 -11.44
N ASP A 202 -9.58 7.75 -10.36
CA ASP A 202 -9.20 8.52 -9.18
C ASP A 202 -8.31 9.71 -9.57
N GLY A 203 -8.43 10.76 -8.76
CA GLY A 203 -7.81 12.07 -8.96
C GLY A 203 -6.28 12.01 -9.09
N PRO A 204 -5.64 13.18 -9.28
CA PRO A 204 -4.20 13.25 -9.51
C PRO A 204 -3.43 12.54 -8.40
N ALA A 205 -2.43 11.74 -8.80
CA ALA A 205 -1.52 11.06 -7.88
C ALA A 205 -0.94 12.05 -6.87
N GLN A 206 -0.95 11.67 -5.60
CA GLN A 206 -0.46 12.52 -4.52
C GLN A 206 1.02 12.86 -4.75
N GLN A 207 1.35 14.15 -4.75
CA GLN A 207 2.73 14.62 -4.90
C GLN A 207 3.41 14.67 -3.53
N CYS A 208 4.45 13.85 -3.35
CA CYS A 208 5.27 13.81 -2.14
C CYS A 208 6.71 14.28 -2.37
N PHE A 209 6.96 14.95 -3.49
CA PHE A 209 8.27 15.48 -3.85
C PHE A 209 8.81 16.43 -2.77
N GLY A 210 10.06 16.22 -2.36
CA GLY A 210 10.78 17.08 -1.42
C GLY A 210 10.58 16.76 0.06
N GLN A 211 9.79 15.73 0.41
CA GLN A 211 9.74 15.25 1.79
C GLN A 211 10.87 14.25 2.08
N PRO A 212 11.58 14.38 3.22
CA PRO A 212 12.61 13.42 3.60
C PRO A 212 11.98 12.06 3.90
N ASN A 213 12.76 10.99 3.68
CA ASN A 213 12.35 9.61 3.93
C ASN A 213 11.20 9.08 3.06
N LEU A 214 10.82 9.72 1.95
CA LEU A 214 9.77 9.21 1.05
C LEU A 214 10.31 8.82 -0.32
N SER A 215 9.77 7.74 -0.89
CA SER A 215 9.96 7.34 -2.29
C SER A 215 9.10 8.16 -3.26
N SER A 216 9.25 7.94 -4.57
CA SER A 216 8.39 8.52 -5.61
C SER A 216 6.90 8.16 -5.44
N GLU A 217 6.61 7.04 -4.79
CA GLU A 217 5.28 6.51 -4.50
C GLU A 217 4.77 6.96 -3.12
N CYS A 218 5.39 7.96 -2.50
CA CYS A 218 5.03 8.46 -1.17
C CYS A 218 5.20 7.44 -0.03
N CYS A 219 6.04 6.42 -0.22
CA CYS A 219 6.27 5.38 0.76
C CYS A 219 7.49 5.69 1.63
N PRO A 220 7.48 5.40 2.95
CA PRO A 220 8.65 5.52 3.79
C PRO A 220 9.80 4.63 3.29
N LEU A 221 11.00 5.20 3.15
CA LEU A 221 12.21 4.49 2.72
C LEU A 221 12.85 3.70 3.88
N GLN A 222 12.81 4.26 5.08
CA GLN A 222 13.39 3.68 6.29
C GLN A 222 12.39 3.72 7.45
N PRO A 223 12.34 2.68 8.30
CA PRO A 223 11.57 2.70 9.53
C PRO A 223 12.22 3.62 10.57
N MET A 224 11.54 3.82 11.71
CA MET A 224 12.08 4.56 12.86
C MET A 224 12.49 6.00 12.55
N ARG A 225 11.67 6.71 11.77
CA ARG A 225 11.91 8.09 11.36
C ARG A 225 10.70 8.96 11.66
N GLY A 226 10.95 10.21 12.02
CA GLY A 226 9.89 11.16 12.35
C GLY A 226 10.42 12.56 12.65
N ARG A 227 9.51 13.46 12.99
CA ARG A 227 9.82 14.83 13.42
C ARG A 227 9.79 14.95 14.94
N LEU A 228 10.84 15.51 15.51
CA LEU A 228 10.98 15.67 16.96
C LEU A 228 10.99 17.16 17.37
N GLN A 229 10.16 17.48 18.36
CA GLN A 229 10.20 18.73 19.10
C GLN A 229 10.43 18.40 20.58
N VAL A 230 11.38 19.09 21.21
CA VAL A 230 11.73 18.92 22.63
C VAL A 230 11.50 20.23 23.36
N THR A 231 10.91 20.17 24.55
CA THR A 231 10.73 21.33 25.43
C THR A 231 11.38 21.07 26.77
N VAL A 232 12.36 21.91 27.11
CA VAL A 232 12.96 21.98 28.45
C VAL A 232 12.05 22.86 29.31
N ARG A 233 11.36 22.27 30.29
CA ARG A 233 10.30 22.97 31.03
C ARG A 233 10.85 23.68 32.26
N ASN A 234 11.02 22.96 33.35
CA ASN A 234 11.38 23.52 34.65
C ASN A 234 12.08 22.48 35.52
N ALA A 235 12.76 22.93 36.56
CA ALA A 235 13.26 22.11 37.65
C ALA A 235 12.72 22.65 38.98
N TRP A 236 12.83 21.88 40.05
CA TRP A 236 12.38 22.27 41.39
C TRP A 236 13.29 21.67 42.45
N GLY A 237 13.46 22.39 43.56
CA GLY A 237 14.23 21.95 44.71
C GLY A 237 15.69 21.59 44.39
N LEU A 238 16.29 22.28 43.42
CA LEU A 238 17.71 22.13 43.12
C LEU A 238 18.56 22.68 44.28
N ASP A 239 19.73 22.08 44.48
CA ASP A 239 20.70 22.54 45.47
C ASP A 239 21.91 23.10 44.73
N GLY A 240 22.41 24.23 45.20
CA GLY A 240 23.70 24.76 44.76
C GLY A 240 24.78 24.41 45.78
N ASP A 241 25.90 25.13 45.69
CA ASP A 241 26.97 25.06 46.68
C ASP A 241 26.51 25.44 48.10
N PHE A 242 27.24 24.97 49.12
CA PHE A 242 26.93 25.07 50.57
C PHE A 242 26.32 26.38 51.10
N TRP A 243 26.47 27.52 50.40
CA TRP A 243 25.96 28.82 50.81
C TRP A 243 25.23 29.61 49.72
N ASN A 244 25.08 29.07 48.51
CA ASN A 244 24.49 29.78 47.37
C ASN A 244 23.33 29.00 46.75
N LYS A 245 22.35 29.75 46.23
CA LYS A 245 21.36 29.17 45.32
C LYS A 245 22.05 28.81 43.99
N PRO A 246 21.60 27.74 43.31
CA PRO A 246 22.19 27.34 42.05
C PRO A 246 21.87 28.38 40.96
N ASP A 247 22.72 28.40 39.94
CA ASP A 247 22.58 29.09 38.66
C ASP A 247 22.27 28.07 37.54
N PRO A 248 21.10 27.37 37.58
CA PRO A 248 20.90 26.16 36.79
C PRO A 248 20.75 26.40 35.29
N TYR A 249 21.27 25.46 34.50
CA TYR A 249 21.02 25.32 33.07
C TYR A 249 20.94 23.84 32.65
N VAL A 250 20.44 23.59 31.43
CA VAL A 250 20.25 22.24 30.92
C VAL A 250 20.98 22.08 29.60
N LYS A 251 21.75 21.00 29.48
CA LYS A 251 22.28 20.48 28.22
C LYS A 251 21.43 19.28 27.80
N PHE A 252 21.14 19.13 26.51
CA PHE A 252 20.51 17.91 26.03
C PHE A 252 21.04 17.45 24.68
N TRP A 253 20.96 16.13 24.49
CA TRP A 253 21.41 15.43 23.29
C TRP A 253 20.34 14.51 22.75
N TYR A 254 20.27 14.42 21.43
CA TYR A 254 19.50 13.41 20.72
C TYR A 254 20.25 13.00 19.45
N GLY A 255 20.91 11.85 19.48
CA GLY A 255 21.83 11.45 18.40
C GLY A 255 22.89 12.55 18.14
N PRO A 256 22.98 13.12 16.93
CA PRO A 256 23.93 14.18 16.62
C PRO A 256 23.49 15.59 17.10
N HIS A 257 22.25 15.76 17.58
CA HIS A 257 21.73 17.06 18.01
C HIS A 257 22.20 17.39 19.43
N PHE A 258 22.75 18.59 19.63
CA PHE A 258 23.12 19.15 20.93
C PHE A 258 22.51 20.53 21.11
N HIS A 259 21.96 20.78 22.29
CA HIS A 259 21.41 22.08 22.66
C HIS A 259 21.68 22.37 24.14
N GLN A 260 21.73 23.66 24.46
CA GLN A 260 21.88 24.16 25.82
C GLN A 260 20.91 25.32 26.08
N THR A 261 20.33 25.38 27.27
CA THR A 261 19.56 26.56 27.71
C THR A 261 20.48 27.67 28.19
N HIS A 262 19.93 28.87 28.37
CA HIS A 262 20.57 29.87 29.22
C HIS A 262 20.50 29.42 30.69
N TYR A 263 21.44 29.87 31.50
CA TYR A 263 21.40 29.69 32.95
C TYR A 263 20.50 30.74 33.60
N ILE A 264 19.80 30.36 34.66
CA ILE A 264 18.93 31.25 35.44
C ILE A 264 19.64 31.51 36.77
N LYS A 265 19.89 32.76 37.12
CA LYS A 265 20.73 33.11 38.27
C LYS A 265 19.98 32.95 39.61
N SER A 266 20.61 32.28 40.56
CA SER A 266 20.23 32.14 41.97
C SER A 266 18.78 31.68 42.15
N GLU A 267 18.40 30.62 41.44
CA GLU A 267 17.04 30.09 41.35
C GLU A 267 17.02 28.57 41.51
N ASP A 268 16.46 28.10 42.61
CA ASP A 268 16.33 26.67 42.95
C ASP A 268 15.10 26.01 42.28
N ASN A 269 14.18 26.80 41.72
CA ASN A 269 13.00 26.34 40.99
C ASN A 269 12.90 26.99 39.59
N PRO A 270 13.89 26.75 38.71
CA PRO A 270 14.00 27.46 37.43
C PRO A 270 12.91 27.04 36.44
N HIS A 271 12.42 28.01 35.65
CA HIS A 271 11.50 27.78 34.54
C HIS A 271 12.10 28.30 33.23
N TRP A 272 12.51 27.40 32.33
CA TRP A 272 13.05 27.77 31.02
C TRP A 272 11.95 27.86 29.95
N ASN A 273 11.04 26.88 29.91
CA ASN A 273 10.01 26.74 28.87
C ASN A 273 10.55 26.89 27.42
N SER A 274 11.79 26.45 27.20
CA SER A 274 12.47 26.57 25.91
C SER A 274 12.07 25.43 24.98
N VAL A 275 11.56 25.77 23.79
CA VAL A 275 11.15 24.82 22.76
C VAL A 275 12.22 24.71 21.68
N TYR A 276 12.61 23.48 21.35
CA TYR A 276 13.63 23.15 20.36
C TYR A 276 13.02 22.23 19.29
N ASN A 277 13.04 22.67 18.03
CA ASN A 277 12.59 21.89 16.89
C ASN A 277 13.81 21.20 16.25
N LEU A 278 13.91 19.88 16.39
CA LEU A 278 15.04 19.10 15.87
C LEU A 278 14.82 18.69 14.40
N GLY A 279 13.61 18.91 13.87
CA GLY A 279 13.27 18.53 12.50
C GLY A 279 13.15 17.01 12.36
N HIS A 280 13.53 16.46 11.20
CA HIS A 280 13.49 15.03 10.94
C HIS A 280 14.68 14.32 11.60
N VAL A 281 14.39 13.27 12.37
CA VAL A 281 15.36 12.53 13.16
C VAL A 281 15.15 11.03 13.02
N GLU A 282 16.21 10.29 13.32
CA GLU A 282 16.15 8.84 13.54
C GLU A 282 15.66 8.58 14.97
N ALA A 283 14.51 7.95 15.11
CA ALA A 283 13.76 7.82 16.36
C ALA A 283 14.36 6.81 17.35
N TYR A 284 15.40 6.06 16.95
CA TYR A 284 16.01 5.00 17.77
C TYR A 284 16.97 5.52 18.85
N HIS A 285 17.43 6.77 18.77
CA HIS A 285 18.30 7.36 19.79
C HIS A 285 17.59 7.60 21.13
N GLU A 286 18.39 7.76 22.19
CA GLU A 286 17.91 8.22 23.49
C GLU A 286 17.96 9.75 23.57
N LEU A 287 16.93 10.34 24.16
CA LEU A 287 16.92 11.75 24.55
C LEU A 287 17.53 11.87 25.94
N ILE A 288 18.66 12.55 26.03
CA ILE A 288 19.47 12.69 27.23
C ILE A 288 19.48 14.15 27.65
N PHE A 289 19.08 14.44 28.89
CA PHE A 289 19.23 15.74 29.52
C PHE A 289 20.25 15.65 30.65
N GLU A 290 21.07 16.68 30.79
CA GLU A 290 21.89 16.92 31.97
C GLU A 290 21.57 18.29 32.53
N VAL A 291 21.31 18.35 33.83
CA VAL A 291 21.10 19.59 34.57
C VAL A 291 22.40 19.95 35.27
N TRP A 292 22.81 21.20 35.13
CA TRP A 292 24.08 21.72 35.61
C TRP A 292 23.86 22.99 36.42
N ASP A 293 24.68 23.20 37.44
CA ASP A 293 24.85 24.47 38.14
C ASP A 293 26.04 25.22 37.52
N LYS A 294 25.93 26.54 37.38
CA LYS A 294 26.98 27.34 36.76
C LYS A 294 27.86 27.99 37.82
N ASP A 295 29.16 27.75 37.72
CA ASP A 295 30.15 28.27 38.69
C ASP A 295 31.26 29.07 38.01
N LEU A 296 32.06 29.78 38.83
CA LEU A 296 33.18 30.58 38.33
C LEU A 296 34.30 29.74 37.72
N ASN A 297 34.50 28.51 38.21
CA ASN A 297 35.62 27.65 37.82
C ASN A 297 35.15 26.35 37.16
N PHE A 298 34.28 25.59 37.82
CA PHE A 298 33.81 24.29 37.35
C PHE A 298 32.34 24.12 37.67
N ASP A 299 31.52 24.06 36.62
CA ASP A 299 30.08 23.83 36.73
C ASP A 299 29.79 22.46 37.34
N ASP A 300 28.82 22.42 38.26
CA ASP A 300 28.43 21.21 38.98
C ASP A 300 27.32 20.43 38.25
N HIS A 301 27.54 19.14 38.02
CA HIS A 301 26.52 18.26 37.41
C HIS A 301 25.47 17.83 38.44
N LEU A 302 24.24 18.34 38.31
CA LEU A 302 23.13 18.13 39.24
C LEU A 302 22.33 16.85 38.96
N GLY A 303 22.34 16.33 37.72
CA GLY A 303 21.70 15.06 37.40
C GLY A 303 21.51 14.82 35.90
N THR A 304 21.31 13.54 35.55
CA THR A 304 21.07 13.10 34.17
C THR A 304 19.70 12.44 34.06
N CYS A 305 18.96 12.75 32.99
CA CYS A 305 17.68 12.17 32.65
C CYS A 305 17.76 11.54 31.26
N ARG A 306 17.26 10.31 31.10
CA ARG A 306 17.29 9.57 29.82
C ARG A 306 15.90 9.04 29.50
N THR A 307 15.48 9.18 28.25
CA THR A 307 14.21 8.63 27.80
C THR A 307 14.28 8.20 26.33
N ARG A 308 13.43 7.25 25.96
CA ARG A 308 13.26 6.82 24.57
C ARG A 308 11.92 7.31 24.07
N LEU A 309 11.87 7.65 22.80
CA LEU A 309 10.71 8.33 22.24
C LEU A 309 9.56 7.36 21.95
N GLN A 310 8.36 7.83 22.22
CA GLN A 310 7.12 7.22 21.79
C GLN A 310 6.35 8.23 20.91
N GLU A 311 5.64 7.73 19.89
CA GLU A 311 4.77 8.57 19.05
C GLU A 311 3.80 9.40 19.91
N GLY A 312 3.59 10.66 19.54
CA GLY A 312 2.72 11.61 20.23
C GLY A 312 3.46 12.60 21.12
N SER A 313 2.69 13.33 21.93
CA SER A 313 3.20 14.30 22.90
C SER A 313 3.29 13.67 24.30
N HIS A 314 4.47 13.74 24.90
CA HIS A 314 4.78 13.12 26.19
C HIS A 314 5.43 14.14 27.12
N THR A 315 5.05 14.09 28.39
CA THR A 315 5.68 14.84 29.46
C THR A 315 6.40 13.87 30.38
N GLY A 316 7.63 14.18 30.78
CA GLY A 316 8.42 13.34 31.67
C GLY A 316 9.10 14.16 32.76
N SER A 317 9.55 13.46 33.79
CA SER A 317 10.33 14.03 34.87
C SER A 317 11.35 13.04 35.41
N CYS A 318 12.48 13.55 35.91
CA CYS A 318 13.54 12.78 36.53
C CYS A 318 13.94 13.40 37.87
N ASN A 319 14.38 12.56 38.81
CA ASN A 319 14.95 13.01 40.07
C ASN A 319 16.39 13.50 39.84
N MET A 320 16.72 14.65 40.41
CA MET A 320 18.08 15.17 40.44
C MET A 320 18.76 14.77 41.77
N ARG A 321 20.03 15.14 41.99
CA ARG A 321 20.70 14.94 43.29
C ARG A 321 19.86 15.48 44.46
N LYS A 322 19.23 16.65 44.29
CA LYS A 322 18.11 17.15 45.09
C LYS A 322 17.03 17.69 44.16
N GLY A 323 15.77 17.47 44.52
CA GLY A 323 14.63 17.94 43.74
C GLY A 323 14.43 17.14 42.45
N GLY A 324 13.96 17.81 41.39
CA GLY A 324 13.66 17.15 40.11
C GLY A 324 13.65 18.08 38.91
N PHE A 325 13.61 17.47 37.73
CA PHE A 325 13.60 18.13 36.44
C PHE A 325 12.44 17.61 35.58
N ALA A 326 11.71 18.51 34.93
CA ALA A 326 10.62 18.19 34.02
C ALA A 326 10.93 18.63 32.58
N TYR A 327 10.54 17.78 31.65
CA TYR A 327 10.65 18.00 30.21
C TYR A 327 9.38 17.53 29.49
N SER A 328 9.26 17.88 28.22
CA SER A 328 8.28 17.28 27.33
C SER A 328 8.82 17.18 25.92
N TYR A 329 8.27 16.27 25.12
CA TYR A 329 8.60 16.15 23.72
C TYR A 329 7.37 15.78 22.90
N THR A 330 7.41 16.05 21.61
CA THR A 330 6.44 15.56 20.63
C THR A 330 7.19 14.87 19.50
N LEU A 331 6.89 13.58 19.30
CA LEU A 331 7.38 12.79 18.16
C LEU A 331 6.21 12.55 17.20
N THR A 332 6.32 13.11 15.99
CA THR A 332 5.39 12.81 14.89
C THR A 332 6.09 11.84 13.94
N CYS A 333 5.61 10.60 13.84
CA CYS A 333 6.20 9.63 12.92
C CYS A 333 6.00 10.05 11.46
N ASP A 334 6.95 9.69 10.60
CA ASP A 334 6.79 9.87 9.16
C ASP A 334 5.57 9.07 8.65
N THR A 335 5.07 9.43 7.47
CA THR A 335 3.90 8.83 6.83
C THR A 335 3.97 7.30 6.86
N GLN A 336 2.88 6.65 7.26
CA GLN A 336 2.74 5.18 7.40
C GLN A 336 3.68 4.50 8.40
N LEU A 337 4.34 5.26 9.28
CA LEU A 337 5.03 4.74 10.46
C LEU A 337 4.26 5.09 11.74
N SER A 338 4.43 4.29 12.79
CA SER A 338 3.74 4.48 14.07
C SER A 338 4.42 3.75 15.23
N GLY A 339 3.90 3.98 16.44
CA GLY A 339 4.24 3.22 17.64
C GLY A 339 5.54 3.68 18.31
N TYR A 340 6.12 2.79 19.11
CA TYR A 340 7.36 3.06 19.84
C TYR A 340 8.49 3.34 18.84
N GLN A 341 9.15 4.49 19.00
CA GLN A 341 10.22 4.97 18.11
C GLN A 341 9.87 4.90 16.61
N CYS A 342 8.59 5.02 16.22
CA CYS A 342 8.14 4.94 14.82
C CYS A 342 8.55 3.64 14.10
N ALA A 343 8.69 2.54 14.84
CA ALA A 343 9.18 1.28 14.30
C ALA A 343 8.13 0.48 13.51
N LYS A 344 6.83 0.74 13.70
CA LYS A 344 5.76 -0.09 13.14
C LYS A 344 5.17 0.52 11.87
N TYR A 345 4.98 -0.33 10.85
CA TYR A 345 4.21 0.04 9.67
C TYR A 345 2.72 0.22 10.01
N LYS A 346 2.13 1.30 9.50
CA LYS A 346 0.70 1.62 9.61
C LYS A 346 0.10 1.73 8.22
N PRO A 347 -0.78 0.80 7.81
CA PRO A 347 -1.50 0.91 6.55
C PRO A 347 -2.31 2.21 6.50
N ALA A 348 -2.26 2.91 5.37
CA ALA A 348 -3.11 4.05 5.08
C ALA A 348 -3.78 3.83 3.72
N PRO A 349 -5.09 4.10 3.58
CA PRO A 349 -5.69 4.25 2.27
C PRO A 349 -5.07 5.48 1.60
N HIS A 350 -4.59 5.31 0.38
CA HIS A 350 -4.27 6.43 -0.51
C HIS A 350 -5.49 6.78 -1.34
#